data_AF-A0A6L5G4C6-F1
#
_entry.id   AF-A0A6L5G4C6-F1
#
_cell.length_a   1.000
_cell.length_b   1.000
_cell.length_c   1.000
_cell.angle_alpha   90.00
_cell.angle_beta   90.00
_cell.angle_gamma   90.00
#
_symmetry.space_group_name_H-M   'P 1'
#
loop_
_entity.id
_entity.type
_entity.pdbx_description
1 polymer ?
#
loop_
_entity_poly.entity_id
_entity_poly.type
_entity_poly.pdbx_seq_one_letter_code
_entity_poly.pdbx_strand_id
1 'polypeptide(L)'
;MNELRESIRSLGVADPEAAVAVHAVTGADPALLPAGGLPKRFEDIAPWLRAEYLTPGSPHLEPAAGRAAALLGEPVDTAADDVLALVVVRPRTLHDLRTGTRLSEADLTALLPRLEAAGLIAPGPNPLEPDNPFWTFTDRLARFHYAVLRPHLPRWRRGYITEKLWTMNRARFDRYVARPEFLNLAREWARDATGAAATTRVVVPDPRFRQLRTLELAAWDDQGAPVALGTVRWRFRMVERQLKRLRYVKRLLGDPDVRLYCVASRFEPAITADPDPALTAVTPERLLEHAPEPAAGTKPETAPERDLHPISRLVGGETRRVG
;
A
#
# COMPACT_ATOMS: atom_id res chain seq x y z
N MET A 1 9.12 17.08 -0.33
CA MET A 1 10.21 16.27 -0.91
C MET A 1 9.58 15.03 -1.52
N ASN A 2 9.88 14.74 -2.79
CA ASN A 2 9.27 13.68 -3.60
C ASN A 2 10.21 12.47 -3.64
N GLU A 3 10.55 11.94 -2.47
CA GLU A 3 11.66 10.98 -2.31
C GLU A 3 11.39 9.67 -3.05
N LEU A 4 10.15 9.17 -3.03
CA LEU A 4 9.82 7.92 -3.70
C LEU A 4 9.82 8.06 -5.22
N ARG A 5 9.15 9.08 -5.74
CA ARG A 5 9.09 9.34 -7.19
C ARG A 5 10.49 9.47 -7.78
N GLU A 6 11.33 10.31 -7.21
CA GLU A 6 12.69 10.52 -7.71
C GLU A 6 13.55 9.27 -7.54
N SER A 7 13.38 8.51 -6.45
CA SER A 7 14.05 7.23 -6.26
C SER A 7 13.67 6.22 -7.36
N ILE A 8 12.40 6.11 -7.74
CA ILE A 8 11.96 5.23 -8.85
C ILE A 8 12.55 5.70 -10.19
N ARG A 9 12.53 7.01 -10.45
CA ARG A 9 13.06 7.58 -11.71
C ARG A 9 14.58 7.38 -11.85
N SER A 10 15.32 7.37 -10.74
CA SER A 10 16.77 7.17 -10.73
C SER A 10 17.20 5.81 -11.32
N LEU A 11 16.29 4.83 -11.37
CA LEU A 11 16.54 3.53 -12.00
C LEU A 11 16.72 3.63 -13.53
N GLY A 12 16.26 4.71 -14.17
CA GLY A 12 16.37 4.89 -15.62
C GLY A 12 15.53 3.92 -16.45
N VAL A 13 14.53 3.26 -15.84
CA VAL A 13 13.60 2.36 -16.53
C VAL A 13 12.47 3.17 -17.15
N ALA A 14 12.31 3.08 -18.47
CA ALA A 14 11.36 3.91 -19.23
C ALA A 14 9.89 3.48 -19.06
N ASP A 15 9.62 2.18 -18.96
CA ASP A 15 8.27 1.68 -18.67
C ASP A 15 7.92 1.93 -17.19
N PRO A 16 6.91 2.77 -16.86
CA PRO A 16 6.55 3.08 -15.48
C PRO A 16 6.18 1.86 -14.65
N GLU A 17 5.51 0.87 -15.25
CA GLU A 17 5.12 -0.33 -14.51
C GLU A 17 6.36 -1.17 -14.18
N ALA A 18 7.30 -1.27 -15.11
CA ALA A 18 8.56 -1.96 -14.88
C ALA A 18 9.39 -1.23 -13.81
N ALA A 19 9.49 0.10 -13.89
CA ALA A 19 10.22 0.92 -12.93
C ALA A 19 9.70 0.71 -11.49
N VAL A 20 8.38 0.79 -11.29
CA VAL A 20 7.75 0.54 -9.99
C VAL A 20 7.99 -0.88 -9.51
N ALA A 21 7.92 -1.90 -10.38
CA ALA A 21 8.12 -3.29 -9.98
C ALA A 21 9.57 -3.63 -9.64
N VAL A 22 10.54 -3.06 -10.34
CA VAL A 22 11.97 -3.17 -10.01
C VAL A 22 12.24 -2.48 -8.67
N HIS A 23 11.75 -1.26 -8.50
CA HIS A 23 11.90 -0.50 -7.26
C HIS A 23 11.26 -1.21 -6.08
N ALA A 24 10.10 -1.85 -6.26
CA ALA A 24 9.40 -2.60 -5.22
C ALA A 24 10.20 -3.78 -4.63
N VAL A 25 11.28 -4.21 -5.30
CA VAL A 25 12.21 -5.26 -4.82
C VAL A 25 13.53 -4.66 -4.37
N THR A 26 14.08 -3.75 -5.17
CA THR A 26 15.47 -3.27 -5.06
C THR A 26 15.60 -1.91 -4.38
N GLY A 27 14.51 -1.15 -4.29
CA GLY A 27 14.57 0.29 -4.05
C GLY A 27 15.40 0.97 -5.14
N ALA A 28 16.33 1.82 -4.72
CA ALA A 28 17.41 2.36 -5.55
C ALA A 28 18.78 1.94 -5.00
N ASP A 29 18.85 0.81 -4.27
CA ASP A 29 20.07 0.33 -3.63
C ASP A 29 21.04 -0.25 -4.69
N PRO A 30 22.21 0.36 -4.93
CA PRO A 30 23.16 -0.13 -5.92
C PRO A 30 23.63 -1.56 -5.66
N ALA A 31 23.61 -2.03 -4.40
CA ALA A 31 23.99 -3.41 -4.07
C ALA A 31 22.96 -4.45 -4.50
N LEU A 32 21.72 -4.02 -4.81
CA LEU A 32 20.64 -4.86 -5.30
C LEU A 32 20.38 -4.68 -6.80
N LEU A 33 21.08 -3.75 -7.48
CA LEU A 33 20.94 -3.55 -8.91
C LEU A 33 21.94 -4.44 -9.66
N PRO A 34 21.48 -5.34 -10.55
CA PRO A 34 22.38 -6.27 -11.23
C PRO A 34 23.21 -5.58 -12.32
N ALA A 35 24.44 -6.05 -12.50
CA ALA A 35 25.32 -5.59 -13.56
C ALA A 35 24.78 -5.88 -14.98
N GLY A 36 23.93 -6.89 -15.13
CA GLY A 36 23.31 -7.29 -16.40
C GLY A 36 22.22 -6.33 -16.92
N GLY A 37 21.94 -5.25 -16.19
CA GLY A 37 20.93 -4.25 -16.54
C GLY A 37 19.54 -4.55 -15.99
N LEU A 38 18.66 -3.55 -16.07
CA LEU A 38 17.30 -3.62 -15.55
C LEU A 38 16.28 -4.01 -16.63
N PRO A 39 15.14 -4.63 -16.25
CA PRO A 39 13.99 -4.85 -17.11
C PRO A 39 13.58 -3.57 -17.83
N LYS A 40 13.43 -3.63 -19.15
CA LYS A 40 13.01 -2.48 -19.97
C LYS A 40 11.50 -2.35 -20.04
N ARG A 41 10.79 -3.48 -19.95
CA ARG A 41 9.33 -3.56 -19.93
C ARG A 41 8.87 -4.49 -18.83
N PHE A 42 7.61 -4.39 -18.45
CA PHE A 42 7.05 -5.21 -17.40
C PHE A 42 7.13 -6.71 -17.71
N GLU A 43 6.98 -7.12 -18.96
CA GLU A 43 7.06 -8.52 -19.37
C GLU A 43 8.44 -9.14 -19.07
N ASP A 44 9.47 -8.30 -18.98
CA ASP A 44 10.85 -8.72 -18.72
C ASP A 44 11.13 -8.92 -17.21
N ILE A 45 10.21 -8.52 -16.32
CA ILE A 45 10.33 -8.66 -14.85
C ILE A 45 10.45 -10.14 -14.45
N ALA A 46 9.67 -11.02 -15.07
CA ALA A 46 9.65 -12.44 -14.73
C ALA A 46 10.97 -13.17 -15.05
N PRO A 47 11.54 -13.05 -16.27
CA PRO A 47 12.91 -13.51 -16.55
C PRO A 47 13.96 -12.91 -15.60
N TRP A 48 13.89 -11.61 -15.34
CA TRP A 48 14.85 -10.92 -14.47
C TRP A 48 14.81 -11.42 -13.02
N LEU A 49 13.64 -11.49 -12.39
CA LEU A 49 13.51 -12.03 -11.03
C LEU A 49 14.01 -13.47 -10.95
N ARG A 50 13.78 -14.29 -11.98
CA ARG A 50 14.28 -15.66 -12.02
C ARG A 50 15.81 -15.70 -12.04
N ALA A 51 16.44 -14.89 -12.88
CA ALA A 51 17.90 -14.82 -12.99
C ALA A 51 18.55 -14.29 -11.71
N GLU A 52 17.99 -13.24 -11.10
CA GLU A 52 18.65 -12.47 -10.05
C GLU A 52 18.24 -12.87 -8.61
N TYR A 53 17.01 -13.37 -8.41
CA TYR A 53 16.43 -13.55 -7.07
C TYR A 53 15.85 -14.93 -6.77
N LEU A 54 15.41 -15.71 -7.77
CA LEU A 54 14.61 -16.91 -7.54
C LEU A 54 15.34 -18.23 -7.85
N THR A 55 16.48 -18.18 -8.54
CA THR A 55 17.25 -19.37 -8.93
C THR A 55 18.35 -19.64 -7.92
N PRO A 56 18.62 -20.92 -7.54
CA PRO A 56 19.77 -21.24 -6.69
C PRO A 56 21.08 -20.73 -7.28
N GLY A 57 21.92 -20.12 -6.45
CA GLY A 57 23.17 -19.50 -6.90
C GLY A 57 23.00 -18.13 -7.58
N SER A 58 21.77 -17.64 -7.74
CA SER A 58 21.56 -16.24 -8.13
C SER A 58 22.08 -15.27 -7.06
N PRO A 59 22.52 -14.06 -7.43
CA PRO A 59 23.19 -13.14 -6.50
C PRO A 59 22.35 -12.76 -5.29
N HIS A 60 21.02 -12.73 -5.40
CA HIS A 60 20.16 -12.13 -4.38
C HIS A 60 19.17 -13.08 -3.70
N LEU A 61 19.13 -14.37 -4.05
CA LEU A 61 18.23 -15.33 -3.39
C LEU A 61 18.48 -15.40 -1.87
N GLU A 62 19.73 -15.62 -1.46
CA GLU A 62 20.08 -15.74 -0.04
C GLU A 62 20.07 -14.40 0.70
N PRO A 63 20.58 -13.29 0.14
CA PRO A 63 20.39 -11.96 0.71
C PRO A 63 18.92 -11.62 0.96
N ALA A 64 18.02 -11.94 0.01
CA ALA A 64 16.59 -11.74 0.20
C ALA A 64 16.04 -12.64 1.31
N ALA A 65 16.41 -13.92 1.32
CA ALA A 65 15.96 -14.87 2.34
C ALA A 65 16.40 -14.52 3.76
N GLY A 66 17.58 -13.94 3.92
CA GLY A 66 18.14 -13.52 5.21
C GLY A 66 17.83 -12.09 5.61
N ARG A 67 17.16 -11.28 4.76
CA ARG A 67 17.05 -9.83 4.93
C ARG A 67 16.47 -9.42 6.29
N ALA A 68 15.41 -10.08 6.75
CA ALA A 68 14.79 -9.74 8.03
C ALA A 68 15.72 -10.04 9.22
N ALA A 69 16.42 -11.17 9.21
CA ALA A 69 17.40 -11.50 10.24
C ALA A 69 18.58 -10.51 10.22
N ALA A 70 19.04 -10.11 9.03
CA ALA A 70 20.11 -9.14 8.88
C ALA A 70 19.73 -7.76 9.45
N LEU A 71 18.49 -7.31 9.25
CA LEU A 71 17.99 -6.05 9.80
C LEU A 71 17.77 -6.10 11.32
N LEU A 72 17.37 -7.25 11.86
CA LEU A 72 17.23 -7.44 13.31
C LEU A 72 18.58 -7.62 14.02
N GLY A 73 19.62 -8.05 13.31
CA GLY A 73 20.91 -8.45 13.90
C GLY A 73 20.88 -9.82 14.58
N GLU A 74 19.78 -10.57 14.45
CA GLU A 74 19.56 -11.87 15.07
C GLU A 74 18.60 -12.73 14.23
N PRO A 75 18.54 -14.06 14.46
CA PRO A 75 17.55 -14.91 13.80
C PRO A 75 16.12 -14.44 14.07
N VAL A 76 15.26 -14.50 13.05
CA VAL A 76 13.84 -14.15 13.21
C VAL A 76 13.15 -15.24 14.04
N ASP A 77 12.67 -14.88 15.21
CA ASP A 77 11.84 -15.75 16.04
C ASP A 77 10.43 -15.97 15.45
N THR A 78 9.71 -16.97 15.95
CA THR A 78 8.36 -17.33 15.45
C THR A 78 7.35 -16.18 15.57
N ALA A 79 7.41 -15.38 16.64
CA ALA A 79 6.45 -14.30 16.87
C ALA A 79 6.64 -13.16 15.85
N ALA A 80 7.89 -12.76 15.62
CA ALA A 80 8.26 -11.82 14.57
C ALA A 80 7.86 -12.35 13.19
N ASP A 81 8.17 -13.61 12.91
CA ASP A 81 7.89 -14.24 11.62
C ASP A 81 6.38 -14.27 11.31
N ASP A 82 5.53 -14.58 12.31
CA ASP A 82 4.07 -14.58 12.18
C ASP A 82 3.50 -13.17 11.96
N VAL A 83 4.00 -12.16 12.69
CA VAL A 83 3.60 -10.76 12.49
C VAL A 83 3.95 -10.29 11.07
N LEU A 84 5.19 -10.51 10.64
CA LEU A 84 5.65 -10.11 9.30
C LEU A 84 4.86 -10.83 8.20
N ALA A 85 4.55 -12.13 8.37
CA ALA A 85 3.72 -12.90 7.45
C ALA A 85 2.27 -12.39 7.36
N LEU A 86 1.73 -11.76 8.41
CA LEU A 86 0.40 -11.14 8.36
C LEU A 86 0.40 -9.73 7.78
N VAL A 87 1.42 -8.93 8.10
CA VAL A 87 1.57 -7.52 7.66
C VAL A 87 1.88 -7.44 6.17
N VAL A 88 2.63 -8.41 5.60
CA VAL A 88 2.95 -8.44 4.15
C VAL A 88 1.68 -8.51 3.28
N VAL A 89 0.60 -9.12 3.80
CA VAL A 89 -0.65 -9.31 3.06
C VAL A 89 -1.45 -8.00 2.95
N ARG A 90 -1.49 -7.23 4.04
CA ARG A 90 -2.15 -5.91 4.13
C ARG A 90 -1.73 -5.21 5.43
N PRO A 91 -1.85 -3.87 5.48
CA PRO A 91 -1.68 -3.14 6.73
C PRO A 91 -2.61 -3.66 7.85
N ARG A 92 -2.11 -3.73 9.08
CA ARG A 92 -2.80 -4.32 10.25
C ARG A 92 -2.90 -3.35 11.41
N THR A 93 -4.03 -3.37 12.11
CA THR A 93 -4.15 -2.77 13.44
C THR A 93 -3.58 -3.72 14.50
N LEU A 94 -3.39 -3.25 15.74
CA LEU A 94 -2.98 -4.11 16.85
C LEU A 94 -3.99 -5.25 17.07
N HIS A 95 -5.28 -4.95 16.97
CA HIS A 95 -6.36 -5.94 17.08
C HIS A 95 -6.28 -7.04 16.01
N ASP A 96 -6.02 -6.64 14.75
CA ASP A 96 -5.83 -7.54 13.62
C ASP A 96 -4.66 -8.51 13.88
N LEU A 97 -3.54 -7.99 14.42
CA LEU A 97 -2.36 -8.79 14.74
C LEU A 97 -2.64 -9.78 15.85
N ARG A 98 -3.22 -9.32 16.98
CA ARG A 98 -3.60 -10.19 18.11
C ARG A 98 -4.48 -11.35 17.67
N THR A 99 -5.49 -11.06 16.85
CA THR A 99 -6.43 -12.06 16.34
C THR A 99 -5.73 -13.03 15.37
N GLY A 100 -4.82 -12.54 14.54
CA GLY A 100 -4.16 -13.33 13.50
C GLY A 100 -3.01 -14.20 14.01
N THR A 101 -2.23 -13.73 15.00
CA THR A 101 -1.06 -14.45 15.55
C THR A 101 -1.36 -15.19 16.83
N ARG A 102 -2.45 -14.83 17.55
CA ARG A 102 -2.75 -15.29 18.91
C ARG A 102 -1.70 -14.89 19.96
N LEU A 103 -0.83 -13.94 19.65
CA LEU A 103 0.08 -13.32 20.62
C LEU A 103 -0.72 -12.49 21.62
N SER A 104 -0.22 -12.35 22.85
CA SER A 104 -0.84 -11.45 23.81
C SER A 104 -0.61 -10.00 23.41
N GLU A 105 -1.41 -9.09 23.98
CA GLU A 105 -1.22 -7.66 23.75
C GLU A 105 0.12 -7.17 24.31
N ALA A 106 0.56 -7.72 25.45
CA ALA A 106 1.86 -7.43 26.06
C ALA A 106 3.02 -7.85 25.13
N ASP A 107 2.93 -9.04 24.53
CA ASP A 107 3.95 -9.52 23.59
C ASP A 107 4.02 -8.63 22.34
N LEU A 108 2.87 -8.24 21.79
CA LEU A 108 2.83 -7.33 20.63
C LEU A 108 3.38 -5.95 20.97
N THR A 109 3.10 -5.44 22.17
CA THR A 109 3.59 -4.15 22.65
C THR A 109 5.11 -4.14 22.79
N ALA A 110 5.72 -5.28 23.17
CA ALA A 110 7.16 -5.43 23.20
C ALA A 110 7.77 -5.66 21.81
N LEU A 111 7.09 -6.41 20.94
CA LEU A 111 7.60 -6.85 19.64
C LEU A 111 7.57 -5.75 18.57
N LEU A 112 6.48 -4.99 18.48
CA LEU A 112 6.28 -4.01 17.40
C LEU A 112 7.34 -2.91 17.36
N PRO A 113 7.74 -2.30 18.50
CA PRO A 113 8.83 -1.32 18.52
C PRO A 113 10.17 -1.89 18.05
N ARG A 114 10.45 -3.18 18.33
CA ARG A 114 11.67 -3.84 17.83
C ARG A 114 11.65 -3.99 16.30
N LEU A 115 10.53 -4.45 15.75
CA LEU A 115 10.38 -4.58 14.28
C LEU A 115 10.40 -3.21 13.58
N GLU A 116 9.87 -2.18 14.23
CA GLU A 116 9.93 -0.79 13.76
C GLU A 116 11.35 -0.24 13.77
N ALA A 117 12.08 -0.42 14.88
CA ALA A 117 13.48 0.02 15.00
C ALA A 117 14.40 -0.65 13.96
N ALA A 118 14.11 -1.91 13.59
CA ALA A 118 14.80 -2.61 12.51
C ALA A 118 14.37 -2.16 11.09
N GLY A 119 13.40 -1.25 10.98
CA GLY A 119 12.88 -0.76 9.70
C GLY A 119 12.09 -1.81 8.91
N LEU A 120 11.57 -2.86 9.56
CA LEU A 120 10.77 -3.90 8.92
C LEU A 120 9.30 -3.54 8.80
N ILE A 121 8.78 -2.81 9.79
CA ILE A 121 7.44 -2.26 9.77
C ILE A 121 7.43 -0.81 10.26
N ALA A 122 6.35 -0.08 10.01
CA ALA A 122 6.11 1.22 10.61
C ALA A 122 4.61 1.46 10.87
N PRO A 123 4.25 2.22 11.92
CA PRO A 123 2.90 2.67 12.14
C PRO A 123 2.53 3.74 11.11
N GLY A 124 1.41 3.55 10.43
CA GLY A 124 0.83 4.48 9.47
C GLY A 124 -0.47 5.10 10.00
N PRO A 125 -0.86 6.29 9.52
CA PRO A 125 -2.08 6.97 9.98
C PRO A 125 -3.35 6.13 9.76
N ASN A 126 -4.21 6.11 10.77
CA ASN A 126 -5.59 5.60 10.70
C ASN A 126 -6.58 6.72 11.08
N PRO A 127 -7.00 7.56 10.12
CA PRO A 127 -7.68 8.82 10.41
C PRO A 127 -9.02 8.69 11.15
N LEU A 128 -9.69 7.54 11.02
CA LEU A 128 -10.96 7.29 11.71
C LEU A 128 -10.79 6.65 13.10
N GLU A 129 -9.60 6.14 13.40
CA GLU A 129 -9.22 5.60 14.71
C GLU A 129 -7.76 5.99 15.01
N PRO A 130 -7.47 7.26 15.34
CA PRO A 130 -6.10 7.78 15.43
C PRO A 130 -5.21 7.03 16.43
N ASP A 131 -5.79 6.51 17.51
CA ASP A 131 -5.10 5.72 18.54
C ASP A 131 -4.78 4.28 18.10
N ASN A 132 -5.22 3.88 16.90
CA ASN A 132 -5.09 2.53 16.38
C ASN A 132 -4.44 2.54 14.98
N PRO A 133 -3.12 2.79 14.91
CA PRO A 133 -2.42 2.95 13.63
C PRO A 133 -2.43 1.67 12.79
N PHE A 134 -2.24 1.83 11.49
CA PHE A 134 -2.00 0.71 10.59
C PHE A 134 -0.51 0.38 10.53
N TRP A 135 -0.10 -0.75 11.09
CA TRP A 135 1.24 -1.30 10.89
C TRP A 135 1.41 -1.77 9.45
N THR A 136 2.46 -1.25 8.79
CA THR A 136 2.77 -1.50 7.38
C THR A 136 4.18 -2.05 7.22
N PHE A 137 4.39 -2.91 6.23
CA PHE A 137 5.71 -3.46 5.92
C PHE A 137 6.55 -2.40 5.19
N THR A 138 7.76 -2.13 5.64
CA THR A 138 8.60 -1.03 5.11
C THR A 138 9.76 -1.52 4.24
N ASP A 139 10.57 -2.47 4.70
CA ASP A 139 11.70 -2.99 3.90
C ASP A 139 11.22 -3.82 2.70
N ARG A 140 11.67 -3.43 1.50
CA ARG A 140 11.19 -3.96 0.22
C ARG A 140 11.67 -5.39 -0.04
N LEU A 141 12.94 -5.68 0.26
CA LEU A 141 13.52 -6.98 -0.01
C LEU A 141 12.99 -8.04 0.98
N ALA A 142 12.81 -7.67 2.25
CA ALA A 142 12.11 -8.49 3.23
C ALA A 142 10.63 -8.67 2.84
N ARG A 143 9.94 -7.63 2.36
CA ARG A 143 8.55 -7.76 1.84
C ARG A 143 8.49 -8.76 0.68
N PHE A 144 9.43 -8.71 -0.26
CA PHE A 144 9.56 -9.68 -1.34
C PHE A 144 9.77 -11.10 -0.81
N HIS A 145 10.65 -11.26 0.19
CA HIS A 145 10.85 -12.55 0.85
C HIS A 145 9.55 -13.10 1.46
N TYR A 146 8.87 -12.34 2.32
CA TYR A 146 7.65 -12.77 2.99
C TYR A 146 6.49 -13.03 2.01
N ALA A 147 6.42 -12.24 0.92
CA ALA A 147 5.37 -12.38 -0.08
C ALA A 147 5.57 -13.59 -1.01
N VAL A 148 6.80 -13.83 -1.47
CA VAL A 148 7.11 -14.72 -2.60
C VAL A 148 8.02 -15.88 -2.22
N LEU A 149 9.11 -15.63 -1.49
CA LEU A 149 10.12 -16.65 -1.18
C LEU A 149 9.69 -17.55 -0.03
N ARG A 150 9.39 -16.95 1.14
CA ARG A 150 9.14 -17.65 2.41
C ARG A 150 8.19 -18.85 2.28
N PRO A 151 7.02 -18.75 1.61
CA PRO A 151 6.08 -19.87 1.52
C PRO A 151 6.66 -21.14 0.86
N HIS A 152 7.69 -21.00 0.04
CA HIS A 152 8.28 -22.08 -0.75
C HIS A 152 9.81 -22.07 -0.77
N LEU A 153 10.45 -21.44 0.22
CA LEU A 153 11.91 -21.22 0.23
C LEU A 153 12.73 -22.51 0.01
N PRO A 154 12.42 -23.65 0.67
CA PRO A 154 13.14 -24.91 0.40
C PRO A 154 12.95 -25.46 -1.02
N ARG A 155 11.90 -25.03 -1.75
CA ARG A 155 11.69 -25.40 -3.16
C ARG A 155 12.44 -24.44 -4.09
N TRP A 156 12.45 -23.14 -3.78
CA TRP A 156 13.26 -22.15 -4.50
C TRP A 156 14.74 -22.54 -4.46
N ARG A 157 15.29 -22.85 -3.28
CA ARG A 157 16.68 -23.29 -3.09
C ARG A 157 17.06 -24.58 -3.84
N ARG A 158 16.08 -25.41 -4.22
CA ARG A 158 16.32 -26.62 -5.03
C ARG A 158 16.35 -26.35 -6.54
N GLY A 159 15.72 -25.28 -7.03
CA GLY A 159 15.81 -24.85 -8.43
C GLY A 159 15.06 -25.68 -9.49
N TYR A 160 14.68 -26.93 -9.22
CA TYR A 160 14.10 -27.83 -10.24
C TYR A 160 12.77 -27.36 -10.85
N ILE A 161 12.06 -26.46 -10.18
CA ILE A 161 10.72 -26.00 -10.59
C ILE A 161 10.57 -24.48 -10.48
N THR A 162 11.65 -23.71 -10.65
CA THR A 162 11.62 -22.24 -10.51
C THR A 162 10.55 -21.59 -11.38
N GLU A 163 10.40 -22.02 -12.65
CA GLU A 163 9.36 -21.49 -13.53
C GLU A 163 7.94 -21.87 -13.09
N LYS A 164 7.81 -23.14 -12.69
CA LYS A 164 6.76 -23.72 -11.84
C LYS A 164 6.23 -22.72 -10.81
N LEU A 165 7.11 -22.46 -9.86
CA LEU A 165 6.83 -21.68 -8.67
C LEU A 165 6.56 -20.22 -9.00
N TRP A 166 7.30 -19.64 -9.96
CA TRP A 166 7.06 -18.27 -10.37
C TRP A 166 5.65 -18.09 -10.92
N THR A 167 5.22 -18.97 -11.82
CA THR A 167 3.86 -18.93 -12.38
C THR A 167 2.79 -18.95 -11.27
N MET A 168 2.98 -19.78 -10.25
CA MET A 168 2.07 -19.86 -9.10
C MET A 168 2.12 -18.63 -8.19
N ASN A 169 3.28 -17.97 -8.09
CA ASN A 169 3.52 -16.85 -7.16
C ASN A 169 3.45 -15.47 -7.81
N ARG A 170 3.32 -15.38 -9.15
CA ARG A 170 3.21 -14.10 -9.88
C ARG A 170 2.10 -13.20 -9.32
N ALA A 171 0.92 -13.77 -9.06
CA ALA A 171 -0.18 -13.02 -8.48
C ALA A 171 0.12 -12.50 -7.06
N ARG A 172 0.98 -13.20 -6.29
CA ARG A 172 1.45 -12.73 -4.97
C ARG A 172 2.46 -11.60 -5.11
N PHE A 173 3.38 -11.70 -6.08
CA PHE A 173 4.29 -10.60 -6.40
C PHE A 173 3.53 -9.33 -6.76
N ASP A 174 2.61 -9.42 -7.73
CA ASP A 174 1.81 -8.26 -8.16
C ASP A 174 1.03 -7.65 -7.00
N ARG A 175 0.44 -8.49 -6.14
CA ARG A 175 -0.45 -8.03 -5.06
C ARG A 175 0.26 -7.52 -3.81
N TYR A 176 1.37 -8.14 -3.42
CA TYR A 176 2.01 -7.92 -2.12
C TYR A 176 3.42 -7.32 -2.21
N VAL A 177 3.98 -7.20 -3.42
CA VAL A 177 5.30 -6.58 -3.64
C VAL A 177 5.15 -5.31 -4.46
N ALA A 178 4.73 -5.43 -5.72
CA ALA A 178 4.64 -4.29 -6.64
C ALA A 178 3.51 -3.33 -6.30
N ARG A 179 2.31 -3.83 -5.97
CA ARG A 179 1.16 -2.99 -5.64
C ARG A 179 1.42 -2.06 -4.44
N PRO A 180 1.97 -2.50 -3.28
CA PRO A 180 2.30 -1.59 -2.19
C PRO A 180 3.18 -0.40 -2.60
N GLU A 181 4.17 -0.63 -3.47
CA GLU A 181 5.03 0.44 -3.98
C GLU A 181 4.23 1.43 -4.84
N PHE A 182 3.40 0.91 -5.75
CA PHE A 182 2.48 1.71 -6.55
C PHE A 182 1.48 2.52 -5.70
N LEU A 183 1.00 1.94 -4.59
CA LEU A 183 0.12 2.64 -3.64
C LEU A 183 0.82 3.80 -2.95
N ASN A 184 2.08 3.60 -2.54
CA ASN A 184 2.87 4.65 -1.91
C ASN A 184 3.16 5.79 -2.89
N LEU A 185 3.50 5.45 -4.14
CA LEU A 185 3.69 6.45 -5.20
C LEU A 185 2.39 7.24 -5.47
N ALA A 186 1.24 6.56 -5.53
CA ALA A 186 -0.06 7.22 -5.70
C ALA A 186 -0.40 8.17 -4.54
N ARG A 187 -0.05 7.79 -3.31
CA ARG A 187 -0.24 8.63 -2.11
C ARG A 187 0.69 9.83 -2.11
N GLU A 188 1.97 9.66 -2.42
CA GLU A 188 2.93 10.76 -2.57
C GLU A 188 2.45 11.76 -3.63
N TRP A 189 2.04 11.26 -4.81
CA TRP A 189 1.48 12.11 -5.87
C TRP A 189 0.23 12.87 -5.44
N ALA A 190 -0.71 12.21 -4.76
CA ALA A 190 -1.92 12.89 -4.31
C ALA A 190 -1.62 13.93 -3.23
N ARG A 191 -0.66 13.67 -2.34
CA ARG A 191 -0.19 14.62 -1.33
C ARG A 191 0.29 15.90 -1.99
N ASP A 192 1.13 15.77 -3.02
CA ASP A 192 1.65 16.91 -3.78
C ASP A 192 0.52 17.65 -4.51
N ALA A 193 -0.36 16.92 -5.21
CA ALA A 193 -1.44 17.49 -6.01
C ALA A 193 -2.51 18.25 -5.20
N THR A 194 -2.62 17.97 -3.90
CA THR A 194 -3.60 18.62 -3.01
C THR A 194 -2.96 19.49 -1.94
N GLY A 195 -1.64 19.44 -1.75
CA GLY A 195 -0.98 20.06 -0.60
C GLY A 195 -1.40 19.43 0.74
N ALA A 196 -1.82 18.17 0.74
CA ALA A 196 -2.32 17.51 1.95
C ALA A 196 -1.22 17.34 3.02
N ALA A 197 -1.60 17.43 4.29
CA ALA A 197 -0.70 17.17 5.41
C ALA A 197 -0.40 15.66 5.54
N ALA A 198 -1.39 14.81 5.27
CA ALA A 198 -1.24 13.36 5.36
C ALA A 198 -1.98 12.63 4.23
N THR A 199 -1.42 11.49 3.82
CA THR A 199 -2.04 10.57 2.87
C THR A 199 -1.94 9.14 3.34
N THR A 200 -3.04 8.41 3.30
CA THR A 200 -3.11 7.02 3.78
C THR A 200 -4.24 6.27 3.09
N ARG A 201 -4.55 5.04 3.54
CA ARG A 201 -5.82 4.36 3.24
C ARG A 201 -6.89 4.81 4.24
N VAL A 202 -8.16 4.63 3.88
CA VAL A 202 -9.27 4.78 4.82
C VAL A 202 -10.13 3.51 4.83
N VAL A 203 -10.58 3.10 6.01
CA VAL A 203 -11.45 1.94 6.23
C VAL A 203 -12.74 2.42 6.87
N VAL A 204 -13.83 2.39 6.11
CA VAL A 204 -15.13 2.95 6.50
C VAL A 204 -16.13 1.82 6.77
N PRO A 205 -16.80 1.80 7.93
CA PRO A 205 -17.91 0.89 8.18
C PRO A 205 -19.07 1.14 7.20
N ASP A 206 -19.59 0.07 6.62
CA ASP A 206 -20.78 0.08 5.78
C ASP A 206 -21.90 -0.65 6.54
N PRO A 207 -22.77 0.09 7.25
CA PRO A 207 -23.82 -0.50 8.08
C PRO A 207 -24.89 -1.21 7.23
N ARG A 208 -25.12 -0.76 6.00
CA ARG A 208 -26.12 -1.36 5.09
C ARG A 208 -25.74 -2.79 4.73
N PHE A 209 -24.48 -3.04 4.44
CA PHE A 209 -24.00 -4.35 4.04
C PHE A 209 -23.18 -5.07 5.14
N ARG A 210 -23.12 -4.51 6.35
CA ARG A 210 -22.39 -5.04 7.52
C ARG A 210 -20.96 -5.46 7.19
N GLN A 211 -20.23 -4.60 6.48
CA GLN A 211 -18.86 -4.88 6.07
C GLN A 211 -17.98 -3.63 6.17
N LEU A 212 -16.66 -3.82 6.13
CA LEU A 212 -15.73 -2.71 6.03
C LEU A 212 -15.44 -2.39 4.55
N ARG A 213 -15.45 -1.11 4.19
CA ARG A 213 -15.06 -0.62 2.87
C ARG A 213 -13.71 0.04 2.96
N THR A 214 -12.80 -0.33 2.08
CA THR A 214 -11.48 0.32 1.99
C THR A 214 -11.39 1.16 0.73
N LEU A 215 -10.86 2.38 0.88
CA LEU A 215 -10.21 3.13 -0.18
C LEU A 215 -8.70 3.12 0.08
N GLU A 216 -7.92 2.95 -0.98
CA GLU A 216 -6.47 2.79 -0.85
C GLU A 216 -5.74 4.12 -0.71
N LEU A 217 -6.43 5.21 -1.06
CA LEU A 217 -5.95 6.57 -1.04
C LEU A 217 -7.02 7.46 -0.40
N ALA A 218 -6.63 8.19 0.61
CA ALA A 218 -7.33 9.31 1.20
C ALA A 218 -6.27 10.34 1.61
N ALA A 219 -6.51 11.60 1.29
CA ALA A 219 -5.65 12.71 1.63
C ALA A 219 -6.39 13.62 2.61
N TRP A 220 -5.68 14.13 3.61
CA TRP A 220 -6.23 14.91 4.71
C TRP A 220 -5.42 16.20 4.88
N ASP A 221 -6.10 17.31 5.17
CA ASP A 221 -5.45 18.56 5.55
C ASP A 221 -4.93 18.51 7.00
N ASP A 222 -4.37 19.62 7.47
CA ASP A 222 -3.82 19.78 8.81
C ASP A 222 -4.91 19.88 9.89
N GLN A 223 -6.15 20.18 9.53
CA GLN A 223 -7.32 20.15 10.42
C GLN A 223 -7.96 18.76 10.52
N GLY A 224 -7.46 17.77 9.77
CA GLY A 224 -8.00 16.42 9.77
C GLY A 224 -9.31 16.27 8.98
N ALA A 225 -9.59 17.17 8.03
CA ALA A 225 -10.65 17.01 7.06
C ALA A 225 -10.14 16.34 5.77
N PRO A 226 -10.96 15.48 5.11
CA PRO A 226 -10.54 14.83 3.89
C PRO A 226 -10.54 15.86 2.75
N VAL A 227 -9.47 15.89 1.95
CA VAL A 227 -9.34 16.77 0.77
C VAL A 227 -9.32 15.98 -0.55
N ALA A 228 -9.00 14.68 -0.49
CA ALA A 228 -9.16 13.78 -1.61
C ALA A 228 -9.44 12.33 -1.19
N LEU A 229 -10.15 11.60 -2.04
CA LEU A 229 -10.42 10.17 -1.90
C LEU A 229 -10.07 9.45 -3.19
N GLY A 230 -9.57 8.21 -3.10
CA GLY A 230 -9.17 7.51 -4.31
C GLY A 230 -9.16 5.99 -4.23
N THR A 231 -9.34 5.39 -5.41
CA THR A 231 -9.18 3.96 -5.63
C THR A 231 -7.96 3.74 -6.51
N VAL A 232 -7.08 2.84 -6.08
CA VAL A 232 -5.82 2.55 -6.77
C VAL A 232 -5.79 1.08 -7.19
N ARG A 233 -5.44 0.81 -8.45
CA ARG A 233 -5.37 -0.54 -9.01
C ARG A 233 -4.09 -0.73 -9.82
N TRP A 234 -3.26 -1.66 -9.38
CA TRP A 234 -2.04 -2.07 -10.05
C TRP A 234 -2.34 -3.01 -11.22
N ARG A 235 -1.77 -2.72 -12.41
CA ARG A 235 -1.90 -3.52 -13.65
C ARG A 235 -3.31 -4.01 -13.94
N PHE A 236 -4.26 -3.11 -13.78
CA PHE A 236 -5.68 -3.40 -13.93
C PHE A 236 -6.31 -2.36 -14.84
N ARG A 237 -7.23 -2.80 -15.70
CA ARG A 237 -8.13 -1.88 -16.38
C ARG A 237 -9.26 -1.53 -15.43
N MET A 238 -9.22 -0.32 -14.87
CA MET A 238 -10.26 0.14 -13.97
C MET A 238 -11.59 0.27 -14.69
N VAL A 239 -12.63 -0.29 -14.09
CA VAL A 239 -13.98 -0.32 -14.65
C VAL A 239 -14.94 0.52 -13.80
N GLU A 240 -16.10 0.85 -14.35
CA GLU A 240 -17.11 1.71 -13.70
C GLU A 240 -17.48 1.26 -12.27
N ARG A 241 -17.42 -0.04 -11.99
CA ARG A 241 -17.66 -0.60 -10.65
C ARG A 241 -16.76 0.01 -9.57
N GLN A 242 -15.49 0.29 -9.86
CA GLN A 242 -14.59 0.91 -8.88
C GLN A 242 -14.96 2.37 -8.62
N LEU A 243 -15.39 3.11 -9.65
CA LEU A 243 -15.86 4.48 -9.50
C LEU A 243 -17.16 4.55 -8.68
N LYS A 244 -18.12 3.65 -8.96
CA LYS A 244 -19.35 3.50 -8.15
C LYS A 244 -19.03 3.23 -6.68
N ARG A 245 -18.04 2.37 -6.40
CA ARG A 245 -17.58 2.10 -5.02
C ARG A 245 -16.91 3.33 -4.39
N LEU A 246 -16.09 4.07 -5.13
CA LEU A 246 -15.45 5.30 -4.64
C LEU A 246 -16.50 6.33 -4.20
N ARG A 247 -17.47 6.63 -5.07
CA ARG A 247 -18.59 7.54 -4.78
C ARG A 247 -19.46 7.03 -3.61
N TYR A 248 -19.66 5.73 -3.53
CA TYR A 248 -20.39 5.15 -2.41
C TYR A 248 -19.67 5.35 -1.07
N VAL A 249 -18.34 5.19 -1.02
CA VAL A 249 -17.57 5.46 0.20
C VAL A 249 -17.55 6.96 0.53
N LYS A 250 -17.44 7.85 -0.46
CA LYS A 250 -17.61 9.31 -0.25
C LYS A 250 -18.92 9.61 0.49
N ARG A 251 -20.04 9.01 0.05
CA ARG A 251 -21.34 9.15 0.73
C ARG A 251 -21.36 8.58 2.15
N LEU A 252 -20.69 7.45 2.39
CA LEU A 252 -20.56 6.90 3.76
C LEU A 252 -19.80 7.85 4.70
N LEU A 253 -18.92 8.69 4.16
CA LEU A 253 -18.17 9.72 4.89
C LEU A 253 -18.93 11.06 5.02
N GLY A 254 -20.23 11.10 4.72
CA GLY A 254 -21.02 12.34 4.79
C GLY A 254 -20.98 13.18 3.50
N ASP A 255 -20.53 12.59 2.40
CA ASP A 255 -20.44 13.20 1.08
C ASP A 255 -19.57 14.48 0.99
N PRO A 256 -18.37 14.50 1.60
CA PRO A 256 -17.54 15.71 1.68
C PRO A 256 -17.16 16.24 0.29
N ASP A 257 -16.96 17.54 0.14
CA ASP A 257 -16.52 18.15 -1.11
C ASP A 257 -15.01 17.94 -1.28
N VAL A 258 -14.63 16.93 -2.05
CA VAL A 258 -13.25 16.42 -2.15
C VAL A 258 -12.92 16.02 -3.57
N ARG A 259 -11.63 16.09 -3.92
CA ARG A 259 -11.14 15.52 -5.18
C ARG A 259 -11.26 14.00 -5.17
N LEU A 260 -11.57 13.42 -6.32
CA LEU A 260 -11.67 11.99 -6.53
C LEU A 260 -10.57 11.51 -7.46
N TYR A 261 -9.79 10.53 -7.02
CA TYR A 261 -8.70 9.95 -7.81
C TYR A 261 -8.97 8.49 -8.17
N CYS A 262 -9.01 8.22 -9.47
CA CYS A 262 -8.98 6.88 -10.04
C CYS A 262 -7.58 6.61 -10.58
N VAL A 263 -6.79 5.80 -9.88
CA VAL A 263 -5.38 5.54 -10.23
C VAL A 263 -5.22 4.11 -10.75
N ALA A 264 -4.84 3.95 -12.01
CA ALA A 264 -4.63 2.64 -12.64
C ALA A 264 -3.88 2.76 -13.97
N SER A 265 -3.36 1.64 -14.46
CA SER A 265 -2.69 1.54 -15.76
C SER A 265 -3.61 1.88 -16.93
N ARG A 266 -4.89 1.49 -16.85
CA ARG A 266 -5.87 1.63 -17.93
C ARG A 266 -7.25 1.89 -17.36
N PHE A 267 -8.10 2.52 -18.16
CA PHE A 267 -9.45 2.90 -17.76
C PHE A 267 -10.50 2.50 -18.81
N GLU A 268 -11.74 2.30 -18.36
CA GLU A 268 -12.90 2.35 -19.24
C GLU A 268 -13.29 3.79 -19.57
N PRO A 269 -13.91 4.04 -20.75
CA PRO A 269 -14.38 5.37 -21.13
C PRO A 269 -15.29 6.02 -20.10
N ALA A 270 -16.09 5.23 -19.38
CA ALA A 270 -16.98 5.72 -18.31
C ALA A 270 -16.25 6.41 -17.15
N ILE A 271 -14.94 6.19 -16.99
CA ILE A 271 -14.12 6.87 -15.97
C ILE A 271 -13.45 8.11 -16.58
N THR A 272 -12.89 8.00 -17.79
CA THR A 272 -12.16 9.10 -18.44
C THR A 272 -13.06 10.17 -19.04
N ALA A 273 -14.30 9.83 -19.36
CA ALA A 273 -15.33 10.73 -19.89
C ALA A 273 -16.42 11.04 -18.85
N ASP A 274 -16.18 10.75 -17.58
CA ASP A 274 -17.12 11.10 -16.51
C ASP A 274 -17.20 12.64 -16.40
N PRO A 275 -18.40 13.22 -16.32
CA PRO A 275 -18.58 14.67 -16.32
C PRO A 275 -18.23 15.36 -14.99
N ASP A 276 -17.96 14.58 -13.93
CA ASP A 276 -17.63 15.10 -12.60
C ASP A 276 -16.25 15.79 -12.60
N PRO A 277 -16.18 17.12 -12.44
CA PRO A 277 -14.92 17.85 -12.51
C PRO A 277 -14.00 17.54 -11.31
N ALA A 278 -14.52 16.98 -10.23
CA ALA A 278 -13.71 16.54 -9.10
C ALA A 278 -12.99 15.22 -9.38
N LEU A 279 -13.40 14.46 -10.41
CA LEU A 279 -12.81 13.17 -10.76
C LEU A 279 -11.60 13.35 -11.69
N THR A 280 -10.48 12.74 -11.30
CA THR A 280 -9.28 12.66 -12.14
C THR A 280 -8.83 11.21 -12.28
N ALA A 281 -8.66 10.76 -13.54
CA ALA A 281 -7.97 9.53 -13.88
C ALA A 281 -6.45 9.77 -13.93
N VAL A 282 -5.68 8.92 -13.26
CA VAL A 282 -4.22 9.06 -13.12
C VAL A 282 -3.53 7.74 -13.51
N THR A 283 -2.66 7.81 -14.52
CA THR A 283 -1.89 6.66 -15.01
C THR A 283 -0.52 6.57 -14.31
N PRO A 284 0.18 5.42 -14.40
CA PRO A 284 1.54 5.28 -13.88
C PRO A 284 2.53 6.33 -14.43
N GLU A 285 2.43 6.70 -15.70
CA GLU A 285 3.23 7.77 -16.31
C GLU A 285 3.03 9.07 -15.55
N ARG A 286 1.77 9.47 -15.33
CA ARG A 286 1.41 10.70 -14.62
C ARG A 286 1.81 10.69 -13.14
N LEU A 287 1.92 9.51 -12.52
CA LEU A 287 2.44 9.40 -11.14
C LEU A 287 3.94 9.68 -11.05
N LEU A 288 4.69 9.35 -12.10
CA LEU A 288 6.13 9.58 -12.19
C LEU A 288 6.47 10.99 -12.71
N GLU A 289 5.51 11.68 -13.30
CA GLU A 289 5.58 13.12 -13.55
C GLU A 289 5.43 13.92 -12.26
N HIS A 290 5.85 15.19 -12.29
CA HIS A 290 5.55 16.11 -11.19
C HIS A 290 4.04 16.31 -11.10
N ALA A 291 3.49 16.22 -9.88
CA ALA A 291 2.10 16.57 -9.66
C ALA A 291 1.85 18.04 -10.03
N PRO A 292 0.68 18.38 -10.58
CA PRO A 292 0.33 19.78 -10.79
C PRO A 292 0.31 20.51 -9.43
N GLU A 293 0.78 21.75 -9.41
CA GLU A 293 0.70 22.57 -8.20
C GLU A 293 -0.76 22.68 -7.73
N PRO A 294 -1.00 22.66 -6.41
CA PRO A 294 -2.34 22.88 -5.90
C PRO A 294 -2.79 24.26 -6.38
N ALA A 295 -3.90 24.30 -7.13
CA ALA A 295 -4.46 25.56 -7.62
C ALA A 295 -4.57 26.56 -6.46
N ALA A 296 -3.87 27.69 -6.58
CA ALA A 296 -3.96 28.77 -5.61
C ALA A 296 -5.38 29.34 -5.65
N GLY A 297 -6.18 29.01 -4.63
CA GLY A 297 -7.48 29.62 -4.40
C GLY A 297 -8.68 28.74 -4.72
N THR A 298 -9.02 27.90 -3.75
CA THR A 298 -10.39 27.90 -3.20
C THR A 298 -10.25 27.67 -1.70
N LYS A 299 -10.08 28.75 -0.94
CA LYS A 299 -10.42 28.67 0.49
C LYS A 299 -11.90 28.31 0.54
N PRO A 300 -12.32 27.21 1.18
CA PRO A 300 -13.72 27.05 1.48
C PRO A 300 -14.12 28.28 2.31
N GLU A 301 -15.09 29.03 1.79
CA GLU A 301 -15.73 30.10 2.51
C GLU A 301 -16.15 29.52 3.86
N THR A 302 -15.67 30.12 4.95
CA THR A 302 -15.92 29.69 6.32
C THR A 302 -17.42 29.58 6.52
N ALA A 303 -17.95 28.37 6.44
CA ALA A 303 -19.30 28.06 6.84
C ALA A 303 -19.44 28.39 8.34
N PRO A 304 -20.55 28.99 8.78
CA PRO A 304 -20.73 29.34 10.17
C PRO A 304 -20.64 28.08 11.03
N GLU A 305 -19.86 28.21 12.10
CA GLU A 305 -19.66 27.26 13.19
C GLU A 305 -20.95 26.51 13.51
N ARG A 306 -21.07 25.30 12.96
CA ARG A 306 -22.09 24.33 13.35
C ARG A 306 -21.34 23.25 14.10
N ASP A 307 -21.67 23.10 15.38
CA ASP A 307 -21.19 22.04 16.27
C ASP A 307 -21.02 20.70 15.55
N LEU A 308 -19.77 20.39 15.20
CA LEU A 308 -19.39 19.10 14.63
C LEU A 308 -19.11 18.12 15.76
N HIS A 309 -20.16 17.45 16.23
CA HIS A 309 -20.02 16.09 16.75
C HIS A 309 -21.02 15.16 16.07
N PRO A 310 -20.58 14.36 15.06
CA PRO A 310 -21.36 13.24 14.58
C PRO A 310 -20.53 11.94 14.59
N ILE A 311 -20.07 11.48 15.76
CA ILE A 311 -19.60 10.08 15.91
C ILE A 311 -20.33 9.33 17.05
N SER A 312 -21.03 9.99 17.97
CA SER A 312 -21.74 9.31 19.06
C SER A 312 -23.10 8.67 18.72
N ARG A 313 -23.50 8.56 17.43
CA ARG A 313 -24.79 7.93 17.05
C ARG A 313 -24.69 6.52 16.48
N LEU A 314 -23.51 5.89 16.48
CA LEU A 314 -23.35 4.50 16.01
C LEU A 314 -23.15 3.46 17.12
N VAL A 315 -23.17 3.86 18.40
CA VAL A 315 -23.11 2.93 19.54
C VAL A 315 -24.23 3.25 20.53
N GLY A 316 -25.41 2.69 20.28
CA GLY A 316 -26.58 2.80 21.14
C GLY A 316 -27.42 1.53 21.07
N GLY A 317 -26.80 0.39 21.38
CA GLY A 317 -27.49 -0.87 21.58
C GLY A 317 -27.61 -1.14 23.08
N GLU A 318 -28.75 -0.75 23.66
CA GLU A 318 -29.12 -1.12 25.03
C GLU A 318 -29.15 -2.65 25.18
N THR A 319 -28.24 -3.20 25.97
CA THR A 319 -28.39 -4.53 26.56
C THR A 319 -29.49 -4.47 27.61
N ARG A 320 -30.73 -4.81 27.24
CA ARG A 320 -31.73 -5.26 28.20
C ARG A 320 -31.28 -6.60 28.77
N ARG A 321 -30.86 -6.61 30.03
CA ARG A 321 -30.92 -7.80 30.88
C ARG A 321 -32.39 -8.14 31.11
N VAL A 322 -32.77 -9.37 30.80
CA VAL A 322 -33.94 -10.03 31.41
C VAL A 322 -33.37 -11.15 32.27
N GLY A 323 -33.91 -11.27 33.49
CA GLY A 323 -33.45 -12.18 34.54
C GLY A 323 -33.68 -13.65 34.25
#